data_AF-A0A9E3DF14-F1
#
_entry.id   AF-A0A9E3DF14-F1
#
_cell.length_a   1.000
_cell.length_b   1.000
_cell.length_c   1.000
_cell.angle_alpha   90.00
_cell.angle_beta   90.00
_cell.angle_gamma   90.00
#
_symmetry.space_group_name_H-M   'P 1'
#
loop_
_entity.id
_entity.type
_entity.pdbx_description
1 polymer ?
#
loop_
_entity_poly.entity_id
_entity_poly.type
_entity_poly.pdbx_seq_one_letter_code
_entity_poly.pdbx_strand_id
1 'polypeptide(L)'
;MKLQQYLAVLLCLTITAPATVAVPTAQSNKQRAPQFHVKLSKDKQIEHALDRLTFGPRPGDFEQLKKMGLKKWIDLQLHPERIPE
;
A
#
# COMPACT_ATOMS: atom_id res chain seq x y z
N MET A 1 -5.64 68.80 28.18
CA MET A 1 -5.05 68.24 26.94
C MET A 1 -4.25 66.94 27.13
N LYS A 2 -3.84 66.53 28.35
CA LYS A 2 -3.13 65.23 28.57
C LYS A 2 -4.05 64.00 28.72
N LEU A 3 -5.35 64.17 28.96
CA LEU A 3 -6.28 63.06 29.19
C LEU A 3 -6.80 62.40 27.89
N GLN A 4 -6.84 63.14 26.77
CA GLN A 4 -7.16 62.56 25.45
C GLN A 4 -6.03 61.72 24.85
N GLN A 5 -4.77 61.95 25.26
CA GLN A 5 -3.62 61.18 24.77
C GLN A 5 -3.61 59.75 25.35
N TYR A 6 -4.07 59.54 26.58
CA TYR A 6 -4.16 58.20 27.19
C TYR A 6 -5.25 57.32 26.55
N LEU A 7 -6.36 57.93 26.12
CA LEU A 7 -7.46 57.23 25.43
C LEU A 7 -7.04 56.69 24.07
N ALA A 8 -6.17 57.41 23.34
CA ALA A 8 -5.64 56.97 22.05
C ALA A 8 -4.60 55.83 22.18
N VAL A 9 -3.79 55.84 23.25
CA VAL A 9 -2.78 54.79 23.50
C VAL A 9 -3.43 53.50 24.00
N LEU A 10 -4.52 53.58 24.77
CA LEU A 10 -5.29 52.40 25.21
C LEU A 10 -6.00 51.66 24.06
N LEU A 11 -6.25 52.32 22.92
CA LEU A 11 -6.90 51.70 21.77
C LEU A 11 -5.91 50.94 20.85
N CYS A 12 -4.61 51.17 20.99
CA CYS A 12 -3.56 50.56 20.15
C CYS A 12 -2.99 49.23 20.68
N LEU A 13 -3.38 48.75 21.87
CA LEU A 13 -2.74 47.57 22.49
C LEU A 13 -3.42 46.22 22.18
N THR A 14 -4.49 46.17 21.40
CA THR A 14 -5.23 44.93 21.13
C THR A 14 -4.93 44.29 19.79
N ILE A 15 -4.05 44.88 18.98
CA ILE A 15 -3.67 44.33 17.67
C ILE A 15 -2.23 43.86 17.74
N THR A 16 -2.01 42.59 18.05
CA THR A 16 -1.06 41.68 17.38
C THR A 16 -0.97 40.41 18.23
N ALA A 17 -1.99 39.56 18.14
CA ALA A 17 -1.79 38.14 18.38
C ALA A 17 -1.31 37.56 17.05
N PRO A 18 -0.05 37.09 16.90
CA PRO A 18 0.30 36.29 15.75
C PRO A 18 -0.48 35.00 15.88
N ALA A 19 -1.51 34.82 15.05
CA ALA A 19 -2.12 33.54 14.83
C ALA A 19 -1.00 32.61 14.33
N THR A 20 -0.45 31.81 15.24
CA THR A 20 0.45 30.72 14.89
C THR A 20 -0.42 29.71 14.17
N VAL A 21 -0.42 29.80 12.84
CA VAL A 21 -0.95 28.76 11.97
C VAL A 21 -0.17 27.49 12.26
N ALA A 22 -0.74 26.63 13.10
CA ALA A 22 -0.24 25.28 13.32
C ALA A 22 -0.39 24.54 11.99
N VAL A 23 0.68 24.53 11.19
CA VAL A 23 0.77 23.68 10.01
C VAL A 23 0.75 22.24 10.54
N PRO A 24 -0.28 21.43 10.24
CA PRO A 24 -0.22 20.02 10.58
C PRO A 24 0.95 19.44 9.78
N THR A 25 2.03 19.10 10.48
CA THR A 25 3.11 18.32 9.91
C THR A 25 2.51 16.97 9.54
N ALA A 26 2.21 16.80 8.25
CA ALA A 26 1.80 15.54 7.69
C ALA A 26 2.90 14.52 8.04
N GLN A 27 2.62 13.67 9.02
CA GLN A 27 3.47 12.54 9.33
C GLN A 27 3.48 11.69 8.07
N SER A 28 4.60 11.73 7.36
CA SER A 28 4.86 10.84 6.23
C SER A 28 4.72 9.42 6.76
N ASN A 29 3.56 8.81 6.49
CA ASN A 29 3.38 7.38 6.64
C ASN A 29 4.32 6.76 5.61
N LYS A 30 5.55 6.45 6.05
CA LYS A 30 6.47 5.61 5.29
C LYS A 30 5.78 4.25 5.18
N GLN A 31 4.89 4.11 4.20
CA GLN A 31 4.37 2.85 3.75
C GLN A 31 5.60 1.99 3.48
N ARG A 32 5.82 1.00 4.36
CA ARG A 32 6.94 0.08 4.23
C ARG A 32 6.82 -0.52 2.85
N ALA A 33 7.84 -0.31 2.03
CA ALA A 33 7.89 -0.90 0.71
C ALA A 33 7.70 -2.42 0.86
N PRO A 34 6.88 -3.05 0.00
CA PRO A 34 6.64 -4.49 0.08
C PRO A 34 7.97 -5.25 0.07
N GLN A 35 8.15 -6.17 1.04
CA GLN A 35 9.36 -6.99 1.13
C GLN A 35 9.31 -8.14 0.13
N PHE A 36 9.83 -7.90 -1.07
CA PHE A 36 9.93 -8.90 -2.14
C PHE A 36 10.93 -10.02 -1.88
N HIS A 37 11.76 -9.91 -0.82
CA HIS A 37 12.75 -10.93 -0.47
C HIS A 37 12.17 -12.09 0.36
N VAL A 38 10.93 -11.98 0.85
CA VAL A 38 10.32 -13.04 1.66
C VAL A 38 9.77 -14.12 0.74
N LYS A 39 10.28 -15.35 0.88
CA LYS A 39 9.77 -16.49 0.14
C LYS A 39 8.35 -16.82 0.59
N LEU A 40 7.42 -16.84 -0.36
CA LEU A 40 6.04 -17.26 -0.11
C LEU A 40 5.97 -18.73 0.34
N SER A 41 4.97 -19.08 1.15
CA SER A 41 4.66 -20.48 1.44
C SER A 41 4.25 -21.22 0.15
N LYS A 42 4.33 -22.55 0.14
CA LYS A 42 3.98 -23.34 -1.05
C LYS A 42 2.55 -23.07 -1.54
N ASP A 43 1.61 -23.02 -0.61
CA ASP A 43 0.20 -22.73 -0.91
C ASP A 43 0.04 -21.32 -1.52
N LYS A 44 0.73 -20.32 -0.96
CA LYS A 44 0.71 -18.95 -1.51
C LYS A 44 1.37 -18.84 -2.87
N GLN A 45 2.39 -19.66 -3.16
CA GLN A 45 2.96 -19.74 -4.50
C GLN A 45 1.97 -20.34 -5.50
N ILE A 46 1.19 -21.35 -5.10
CA ILE A 46 0.15 -21.96 -5.95
C ILE A 46 -0.94 -20.94 -6.26
N GLU A 47 -1.50 -20.28 -5.24
CA GLU A 47 -2.49 -19.21 -5.43
C GLU A 47 -1.95 -18.12 -6.37
N HIS A 48 -0.73 -17.64 -6.11
CA HIS A 48 -0.11 -16.60 -6.93
C HIS A 48 0.10 -17.05 -8.37
N ALA A 49 0.50 -18.30 -8.61
CA ALA A 49 0.70 -18.81 -9.95
C ALA A 49 -0.63 -18.92 -10.72
N LEU A 50 -1.69 -19.40 -10.07
CA LEU A 50 -3.02 -19.49 -10.69
C LEU A 50 -3.56 -18.10 -11.04
N ASP A 51 -3.44 -17.12 -10.14
CA ASP A 51 -3.87 -15.74 -10.38
C ASP A 51 -3.14 -15.08 -11.56
N ARG A 52 -1.93 -15.52 -11.89
CA ARG A 52 -1.07 -14.87 -12.90
C ARG A 52 -1.03 -15.59 -14.23
N LEU A 53 -1.14 -16.92 -14.21
CA LEU A 53 -0.96 -17.74 -15.40
C LEU A 53 -2.28 -18.32 -15.92
N THR A 54 -3.40 -17.97 -15.27
CA THR A 54 -4.76 -18.35 -15.72
C THR A 54 -5.67 -17.13 -15.74
N PHE A 55 -6.84 -17.23 -16.37
CA PHE A 55 -7.89 -16.19 -16.32
C PHE A 55 -8.66 -16.17 -14.98
N GLY A 56 -8.14 -16.84 -13.96
CA GLY A 56 -8.74 -17.02 -12.66
C GLY A 56 -8.75 -18.50 -12.26
N PRO A 57 -8.41 -18.84 -11.01
CA PRO A 57 -8.38 -20.23 -10.54
C PRO A 57 -9.78 -20.86 -10.65
N ARG A 58 -9.89 -21.99 -11.35
CA ARG A 58 -11.13 -22.77 -11.37
C ARG A 58 -11.27 -23.55 -10.06
N PRO A 59 -12.51 -23.89 -9.65
CA PRO A 59 -12.72 -24.81 -8.53
C PRO A 59 -11.97 -26.14 -8.77
N GLY A 60 -11.03 -26.47 -7.89
CA GLY A 60 -10.23 -27.69 -7.97
C GLY A 60 -8.79 -27.51 -8.48
N ASP A 61 -8.45 -26.39 -9.13
CA ASP A 61 -7.09 -26.16 -9.66
C ASP A 61 -6.05 -26.15 -8.54
N PHE A 62 -6.36 -25.54 -7.41
CA PHE A 62 -5.46 -25.49 -6.26
C PHE A 62 -5.09 -26.89 -5.75
N GLU A 63 -6.10 -27.76 -5.58
CA GLU A 63 -5.91 -29.15 -5.14
C GLU A 63 -5.13 -29.97 -6.19
N GLN A 64 -5.40 -29.75 -7.48
CA GLN A 64 -4.66 -30.39 -8.56
C GLN A 64 -3.18 -29.98 -8.56
N LEU A 65 -2.88 -28.68 -8.42
CA LEU A 65 -1.51 -28.18 -8.33
C LEU A 65 -0.81 -28.62 -7.04
N LYS A 66 -1.55 -28.77 -5.94
CA LYS A 66 -1.00 -29.30 -4.68
C LYS A 66 -0.57 -30.76 -4.82
N LYS A 67 -1.32 -31.57 -5.58
CA LYS A 67 -0.99 -32.98 -5.89
C LYS A 67 0.12 -33.11 -6.95
N MET A 68 0.06 -32.34 -8.03
CA MET A 68 1.02 -32.38 -9.14
C MET A 68 2.36 -31.73 -8.80
N GLY A 69 2.32 -30.69 -7.97
CA GLY A 69 3.44 -29.81 -7.65
C GLY A 69 3.56 -28.65 -8.63
N LEU A 70 3.73 -27.44 -8.08
CA LEU A 70 3.79 -26.19 -8.85
C LEU A 70 4.89 -26.18 -9.92
N LYS A 71 6.09 -26.67 -9.61
CA LYS A 71 7.21 -26.68 -10.56
C LYS A 71 6.90 -27.50 -11.81
N LYS A 72 6.28 -28.67 -11.64
CA LYS A 72 5.92 -29.55 -12.76
C LYS A 72 4.82 -28.90 -13.61
N TRP A 73 3.85 -28.27 -12.97
CA TRP A 73 2.79 -27.57 -13.68
C TRP A 73 3.31 -26.39 -14.50
N ILE A 74 4.22 -25.56 -13.94
CA ILE A 74 4.88 -24.47 -14.70
C ILE A 74 5.65 -25.02 -15.89
N ASP A 75 6.38 -26.13 -15.71
CA ASP A 75 7.12 -26.78 -16.79
C ASP A 75 6.21 -27.21 -17.96
N LEU A 76 4.99 -27.66 -17.68
CA LEU A 76 3.99 -27.96 -18.71
C LEU A 76 3.47 -26.69 -19.41
N GLN A 77 3.26 -25.59 -18.68
CA GLN A 77 2.83 -24.32 -19.28
C GLN A 77 3.88 -23.73 -20.23
N LEU A 78 5.16 -23.95 -19.95
CA LEU A 78 6.27 -23.48 -20.81
C LEU A 78 6.51 -24.38 -22.03
N HIS A 79 5.97 -25.61 -22.01
CA HIS A 79 6.21 -26.65 -23.01
C HIS A 79 4.88 -27.31 -23.41
N PRO A 80 4.01 -26.57 -24.11
CA PRO A 80 2.68 -27.04 -24.46
C PRO A 80 2.68 -28.30 -25.34
N GLU A 81 3.77 -28.56 -26.07
CA GLU A 81 3.96 -29.78 -26.87
C GLU A 81 3.89 -31.09 -26.06
N ARG A 82 4.00 -31.01 -24.72
CA ARG A 82 3.88 -32.16 -23.82
C ARG A 82 2.45 -32.38 -23.31
N ILE A 83 1.51 -31.51 -23.65
CA ILE A 83 0.10 -31.62 -23.27
C ILE A 83 -0.64 -32.28 -24.43
N PRO A 84 -1.27 -33.45 -24.23
CA PRO A 84 -2.10 -34.05 -25.28
C PRO A 84 -3.33 -33.18 -25.55
N GLU A 85 -3.69 -33.02 -26.83
CA GLU A 85 -4.89 -32.32 -27.30
C GLU A 85 -6.19 -33.03 -26.87
#